data_AF-A0A7C0XRU1-F1
#
_entry.id   AF-A0A7C0XRU1-F1
#
_cell.length_a   1.000
_cell.length_b   1.000
_cell.length_c   1.000
_cell.angle_alpha   90.00
_cell.angle_beta   90.00
_cell.angle_gamma   90.00
#
_symmetry.space_group_name_H-M   'P 1'
#
loop_
_entity.id
_entity.type
_entity.pdbx_description
1 polymer ?
#
loop_
_entity_poly.entity_id
_entity_poly.type
_entity_poly.pdbx_seq_one_letter_code
_entity_poly.pdbx_strand_id
1 'polypeptide(L)'
;MQPLSREFYSRDPKIVAMELLGKILVRKLDDFQLKGKIVETEAYYGKEDPASRARKGKLPHCELMWSDPGKAFIYMVHGNWLLNVVAFPRGIPGAVLIRA
;
A
#
# COMPACT_ATOMS: atom_id res chain seq x y z
N MET A 1 15.09 -13.90 4.54
CA MET A 1 14.13 -13.26 3.61
C MET A 1 14.56 -11.82 3.45
N GLN A 2 14.71 -11.34 2.22
CA GLN A 2 15.04 -9.94 1.96
C GLN A 2 13.74 -9.14 1.78
N PRO A 3 13.64 -7.92 2.36
CA PRO A 3 12.54 -7.02 2.05
C PRO A 3 12.48 -6.71 0.55
N LEU A 4 11.27 -6.52 0.02
CA LEU A 4 11.10 -6.05 -1.35
C LEU A 4 11.69 -4.64 -1.46
N SER A 5 12.35 -4.35 -2.58
CA SER A 5 12.97 -3.04 -2.82
C SER A 5 11.92 -1.98 -3.16
N ARG A 6 12.28 -0.69 -3.17
CA ARG A 6 11.34 0.38 -3.53
C ARG A 6 10.91 0.30 -5.00
N GLU A 7 11.78 -0.21 -5.86
CA GLU A 7 11.55 -0.42 -7.29
C GLU A 7 10.40 -1.40 -7.53
N PHE A 8 10.22 -2.39 -6.64
CA PHE A 8 9.05 -3.28 -6.68
C PHE A 8 7.73 -2.51 -6.54
N TYR A 9 7.69 -1.46 -5.72
CA TYR A 9 6.47 -0.67 -5.50
C TYR A 9 6.33 0.50 -6.48
N SER A 10 7.42 0.93 -7.12
CA SER A 10 7.46 2.03 -8.09
C SER A 10 6.86 1.67 -9.46
N ARG A 11 5.73 0.97 -9.47
CA ARG A 11 5.07 0.40 -10.64
C ARG A 11 3.56 0.63 -10.56
N ASP A 12 2.86 0.21 -11.61
CA ASP A 12 1.39 0.23 -11.66
C ASP A 12 0.77 -0.51 -10.45
N PRO A 13 -0.21 0.09 -9.74
CA PRO A 13 -0.87 -0.50 -8.59
C PRO A 13 -1.44 -1.90 -8.84
N LYS A 14 -1.96 -2.20 -10.04
CA LYS A 14 -2.45 -3.54 -10.38
C LYS A 14 -1.31 -4.55 -10.45
N ILE A 15 -0.16 -4.20 -11.05
CA ILE A 15 1.02 -5.08 -11.09
C ILE A 15 1.50 -5.35 -9.66
N VAL A 16 1.62 -4.30 -8.85
CA VAL A 16 2.04 -4.41 -7.45
C VAL A 16 1.07 -5.29 -6.65
N ALA A 17 -0.25 -5.09 -6.79
CA ALA A 17 -1.26 -5.88 -6.11
C ALA A 17 -1.18 -7.36 -6.47
N MET A 18 -1.16 -7.70 -7.76
CA MET A 18 -1.07 -9.08 -8.22
C MET A 18 0.21 -9.77 -7.75
N GLU A 19 1.35 -9.07 -7.79
CA GLU A 19 2.64 -9.65 -7.39
C GLU A 19 2.87 -9.66 -5.87
N LEU A 20 2.08 -8.91 -5.09
CA LEU A 20 2.08 -9.00 -3.64
C LEU A 20 1.39 -10.29 -3.15
N LEU A 21 0.48 -10.86 -3.94
CA LEU A 21 -0.13 -12.14 -3.63
C LEU A 21 0.94 -13.22 -3.47
N GLY A 22 0.87 -13.92 -2.34
CA GLY A 22 1.82 -14.95 -1.95
C GLY A 22 3.13 -14.45 -1.32
N LYS A 23 3.38 -13.13 -1.28
CA LYS A 23 4.47 -12.57 -0.47
C LYS A 23 4.12 -12.64 1.01
N ILE A 24 5.15 -12.54 1.85
CA ILE A 24 5.02 -12.62 3.30
C ILE A 24 5.16 -11.22 3.90
N LEU A 25 4.12 -10.71 4.54
CA LEU A 25 4.20 -9.55 5.40
C LEU A 25 4.86 -9.97 6.73
N VAL A 26 5.95 -9.29 7.09
CA VAL A 26 6.70 -9.58 8.32
C VAL A 26 6.64 -8.36 9.23
N ARG A 27 6.08 -8.54 10.42
CA ARG A 27 6.17 -7.54 11.50
C ARG A 27 7.20 -8.02 12.53
N LYS A 28 8.32 -7.32 12.58
CA LYS A 28 9.34 -7.52 13.63
C LYS A 28 8.89 -6.80 14.90
N LEU A 29 8.86 -7.55 15.99
CA LEU A 29 8.75 -7.07 17.37
C LEU A 29 10.07 -7.42 18.07
N ASP A 30 10.28 -6.92 19.28
CA ASP A 30 11.59 -7.02 19.94
C ASP A 30 12.08 -8.47 20.05
N ASP A 31 11.22 -9.36 20.56
CA ASP A 31 11.62 -10.75 20.84
C ASP A 31 11.16 -11.76 19.78
N PHE A 32 10.26 -11.38 18.87
CA PHE A 32 9.71 -12.31 17.89
C PHE A 32 9.22 -11.63 16.60
N GLN A 33 8.86 -12.44 15.61
CA GLN A 33 8.34 -11.98 14.33
C GLN A 33 6.97 -12.59 14.06
N LEU A 34 6.02 -11.73 13.69
CA LEU A 34 4.76 -12.15 13.10
C LEU A 34 4.92 -12.23 11.59
N LYS A 35 4.36 -13.27 10.98
CA LYS A 35 4.41 -13.51 9.54
C LYS A 35 3.01 -13.88 9.05
N GLY A 36 2.57 -13.23 7.98
CA GLY A 36 1.32 -13.55 7.29
C GLY A 36 1.57 -13.60 5.78
N LYS A 37 0.98 -14.58 5.10
CA LYS A 37 0.99 -14.62 3.63
C LYS A 37 -0.13 -13.74 3.13
N ILE A 38 0.18 -12.79 2.26
CA ILE A 38 -0.82 -11.94 1.62
C ILE A 38 -1.59 -12.81 0.62
N VAL A 39 -2.90 -12.90 0.79
CA VAL A 39 -3.81 -13.67 -0.07
C VAL A 39 -4.88 -12.80 -0.72
N GLU A 40 -5.07 -11.56 -0.26
CA GLU A 40 -6.03 -10.62 -0.86
C GLU A 40 -5.47 -9.18 -0.86
N THR A 41 -5.56 -8.53 -2.01
CA THR A 41 -5.11 -7.14 -2.22
C THR A 41 -6.07 -6.37 -3.12
N GLU A 42 -6.14 -5.05 -2.96
CA GLU A 42 -6.95 -4.15 -3.79
C GLU A 42 -6.11 -2.96 -4.27
N ALA A 43 -6.16 -2.64 -5.56
CA ALA A 43 -5.38 -1.57 -6.18
C ALA A 43 -6.21 -0.28 -6.32
N TYR A 44 -5.62 0.86 -5.97
CA TYR A 44 -6.24 2.18 -6.10
C TYR A 44 -5.41 3.12 -6.99
N TYR A 45 -6.07 3.82 -7.92
CA TYR A 45 -5.42 4.67 -8.95
C TYR A 45 -5.51 6.17 -8.67
N GLY A 46 -5.55 6.54 -7.39
CA GLY A 46 -5.47 7.94 -6.99
C GLY A 46 -6.59 8.81 -7.56
N LYS A 47 -6.24 9.82 -8.37
CA LYS A 47 -7.22 10.79 -8.89
C LYS A 47 -8.23 10.18 -9.88
N GLU A 48 -7.81 9.18 -10.65
CA GLU A 48 -8.62 8.57 -11.71
C GLU A 48 -9.64 7.57 -11.15
N ASP A 49 -9.50 7.19 -9.89
CA ASP A 49 -10.30 6.17 -9.23
C ASP A 49 -11.34 6.81 -8.29
N PRO A 50 -12.65 6.68 -8.58
CA PRO A 50 -13.71 7.21 -7.71
C PRO A 50 -13.67 6.68 -6.28
N ALA A 51 -13.16 5.46 -6.06
CA ALA A 51 -13.07 4.83 -4.75
C ALA A 51 -11.81 5.23 -3.96
N SER A 52 -10.83 5.86 -4.62
CA SER A 52 -9.59 6.23 -3.98
C SER A 52 -9.74 7.44 -3.05
N ARG A 53 -9.03 7.40 -1.92
CA ARG A 53 -8.88 8.56 -1.02
C ARG A 53 -8.24 9.78 -1.68
N ALA A 54 -7.49 9.57 -2.76
CA ALA A 54 -6.84 10.64 -3.52
C ALA A 54 -7.72 11.18 -4.67
N ARG A 55 -8.97 10.71 -4.82
CA ARG A 55 -9.92 11.16 -5.86
C ARG A 55 -10.07 12.69 -5.91
N LYS A 56 -10.14 13.34 -4.75
CA LYS A 56 -10.29 14.81 -4.63
C LYS A 56 -8.96 15.57 -4.68
N GLY A 57 -7.88 14.92 -5.10
CA GLY A 57 -6.53 15.48 -5.10
C GLY A 57 -5.83 15.33 -3.75
N LYS A 58 -4.74 16.08 -3.59
CA LYS A 58 -3.83 15.96 -2.45
C LYS A 58 -4.40 16.69 -1.23
N LEU A 59 -4.87 15.92 -0.26
CA LEU A 59 -5.43 16.41 1.01
C LEU A 59 -4.62 15.85 2.19
N PRO A 60 -4.63 16.49 3.37
CA PRO A 60 -3.81 16.06 4.52
C PRO A 60 -3.96 14.58 4.90
N HIS A 61 -5.17 14.02 4.78
CA HIS A 61 -5.45 12.64 5.16
C HIS A 61 -5.04 11.59 4.11
N CYS A 62 -4.63 12.00 2.92
CA CYS A 62 -4.21 11.10 1.82
C CYS A 62 -2.91 11.54 1.14
N GLU A 63 -2.25 12.59 1.61
CA GLU A 63 -1.08 13.18 0.97
C GLU A 63 0.10 12.20 0.84
N LEU A 64 0.16 11.18 1.70
CA LEU A 64 1.17 10.15 1.68
C LEU A 64 1.13 9.32 0.39
N MET A 65 -0.01 9.26 -0.31
CA MET A 65 -0.10 8.60 -1.62
C MET A 65 0.80 9.26 -2.69
N TRP A 66 1.22 10.52 -2.50
CA TRP A 66 2.18 11.20 -3.40
C TRP A 66 3.65 11.00 -2.99
N SER A 67 3.91 10.28 -1.92
CA SER A 67 5.26 10.08 -1.39
C SER A 67 6.02 8.97 -2.12
N ASP A 68 7.21 8.61 -1.63
CA ASP A 68 8.03 7.58 -2.26
C ASP A 68 7.36 6.19 -2.19
N PRO A 69 7.48 5.37 -3.25
CA PRO A 69 6.88 4.04 -3.31
C PRO A 69 7.37 3.13 -2.18
N GLY A 70 6.50 2.22 -1.75
CA GLY A 70 6.78 1.28 -0.66
C GLY A 70 6.55 1.85 0.74
N LYS A 71 6.10 3.11 0.87
CA LYS A 71 5.70 3.68 2.16
C LYS A 71 4.37 3.07 2.63
N ALA A 72 4.30 2.75 3.93
CA ALA A 72 3.06 2.29 4.54
C ALA A 72 2.10 3.48 4.69
N PHE A 73 0.91 3.36 4.13
CA PHE A 73 -0.19 4.32 4.26
C PHE A 73 -1.30 3.68 5.07
N ILE A 74 -1.37 4.07 6.35
CA ILE A 74 -2.26 3.47 7.33
C ILE A 74 -3.26 4.52 7.80
N TYR A 75 -4.54 4.16 7.82
CA TYR A 75 -5.60 5.03 8.32
C TYR A 75 -6.72 4.20 8.94
N MET A 76 -7.60 4.87 9.69
CA MET A 76 -8.74 4.24 10.32
C MET A 76 -10.04 4.52 9.56
N VAL A 77 -10.87 3.50 9.39
CA VAL A 77 -12.24 3.57 8.85
C VAL A 77 -13.14 2.71 9.73
N HIS A 78 -14.21 3.30 10.27
CA HIS A 78 -15.21 2.60 11.09
C HIS A 78 -14.58 1.70 12.16
N GLY A 79 -13.57 2.19 12.89
CA GLY A 79 -12.89 1.46 13.96
C GLY A 79 -11.85 0.43 13.50
N ASN A 80 -11.57 0.30 12.21
CA ASN A 80 -10.60 -0.64 11.66
C ASN A 80 -9.39 0.07 11.06
N TRP A 81 -8.19 -0.46 11.29
CA TRP A 81 -6.96 0.01 10.66
C TRP A 81 -6.77 -0.64 9.29
N LEU A 82 -6.63 0.18 8.25
CA LEU A 82 -6.40 -0.28 6.88
C LEU A 82 -4.95 -0.03 6.50
N LEU A 83 -4.24 -1.10 6.15
CA LEU A 83 -2.84 -1.06 5.73
C LEU A 83 -2.75 -1.00 4.21
N ASN A 84 -2.29 0.14 3.69
CA ASN A 84 -1.93 0.28 2.29
C ASN A 84 -0.42 0.41 2.13
N VAL A 85 0.08 0.11 0.94
CA VAL A 85 1.43 0.45 0.51
C VAL A 85 1.37 1.37 -0.70
N VAL A 86 2.11 2.48 -0.65
CA VAL A 86 2.18 3.45 -1.75
C VAL A 86 2.80 2.79 -2.97
N ALA A 87 2.11 2.90 -4.09
CA ALA A 87 2.53 2.47 -5.41
C ALA A 87 2.72 3.68 -6.33
N PHE A 88 3.23 3.44 -7.54
CA PHE A 88 3.74 4.45 -8.47
C PHE A 88 4.99 5.22 -7.99
N PRO A 89 5.73 5.87 -8.93
CA PRO A 89 6.75 6.83 -8.58
C PRO A 89 6.22 8.01 -7.76
N ARG A 90 7.09 8.62 -6.98
CA ARG A 90 6.80 9.83 -6.20
C ARG A 90 6.09 10.88 -7.06
N GLY A 91 5.05 11.51 -6.51
CA GLY A 91 4.26 12.54 -7.17
C GLY A 91 3.04 12.01 -7.93
N ILE A 92 2.93 10.70 -8.15
CA ILE A 92 1.76 10.07 -8.76
C ILE A 92 1.02 9.27 -7.66
N PRO A 93 -0.25 9.61 -7.34
CA PRO A 93 -0.97 8.92 -6.27
C PRO A 93 -1.40 7.53 -6.71
N GLY A 94 -0.96 6.52 -5.97
CA GLY A 94 -1.40 5.13 -6.12
C GLY A 94 -1.13 4.35 -4.85
N ALA A 95 -1.93 3.33 -4.59
CA ALA A 95 -1.71 2.46 -3.43
C ALA A 95 -2.29 1.07 -3.65
N VAL A 96 -1.80 0.12 -2.85
CA VAL A 96 -2.39 -1.21 -2.73
C VAL A 96 -2.80 -1.44 -1.28
N LEU A 97 -4.09 -1.72 -1.05
CA LEU A 97 -4.62 -2.17 0.24
C LEU A 97 -4.36 -3.66 0.41
N ILE A 98 -3.83 -4.06 1.57
CA ILE A 98 -3.74 -5.47 1.98
C ILE A 98 -5.01 -5.81 2.75
N ARG A 99 -5.75 -6.83 2.31
CA ARG A 99 -7.06 -7.20 2.86
C ARG A 99 -7.02 -8.50 3.68
N ALA A 100 -6.24 -9.48 3.23
CA ALA A 100 -6.01 -10.76 3.90
C ALA A 100 -4.63 -11.33 3.56
#